data_AF-A0AAP1RF66-F1
#
_entry.id   AF-A0AAP1RF66-F1
#
_cell.length_a   1.000
_cell.length_b   1.000
_cell.length_c   1.000
_cell.angle_alpha   90.00
_cell.angle_beta   90.00
_cell.angle_gamma   90.00
#
_symmetry.space_group_name_H-M   'P 1'
#
loop_
_entity.id
_entity.type
_entity.pdbx_description
1 polymer ?
#
loop_
_entity_poly.entity_id
_entity_poly.type
_entity_poly.pdbx_seq_one_letter_code
_entity_poly.pdbx_strand_id
1 'polypeptide(L)'
;MIKRITLYIITLFFTVLSLEAQVSSSGQQYNSFTSRNFMKFNRFLTIPTFSSLRESKTTITAIARNSNIDFEDNPRLHVVSYAGKMRENIGAGFAIYQQEVAGMKDFGAIANYAQRLQLSQSLDLTFGFNFLYSRSSLDWARVLVKNKEDSFLSNFQDIPIVMLQPAVTLSFGKFDVGVFFENLIDFNLKNNELATTFGEKTISAHAMYSHEFTYASGIFEGTDLRTLIIARKEGTEGFSGAGTVILDLPKAGWIKAGYDKTYGMSAGLGVNISDKLAIGFSYEKNKFSATNEVGLVYTLGQKRYTREISKRRTGKVNITLPKRKPKKQPVYKDEEHHDLSDELQQAQDSINNLNKKVDEVLRILKNQPALIKEVIKEPKTFIPKEIKGDEKDTSLKRRSKAPWRESTITKSDGGGGGTMYYVVSDRYRNKENVEVLIEKWNRLDIEAKYIYDPTDKWYYVYIDRYAKESDAEDKVYDFNDKTRLFENNDKNDQSSIKMKKGGKDPVYVVKLTIGEKGDSYKEPKKQPPARVRTMSNSQGIEPGYYLQVYVNSKKPLADRNVDELRNDDIEAGYFINPTTGYMHVYIAKTDNREEIIRLYNSNLDGAFYDRKTIVHIK
;
A
#
# COMPACT_ATOMS: atom_id res chain seq x y z
N MET A 1 -33.27 4.99 44.26
CA MET A 1 -33.86 5.41 42.96
C MET A 1 -33.02 5.05 41.74
N ILE A 2 -31.69 5.18 41.77
CA ILE A 2 -30.82 4.92 40.60
C ILE A 2 -30.89 3.46 40.10
N LYS A 3 -30.94 2.46 40.98
CA LYS A 3 -31.03 1.03 40.57
C LYS A 3 -32.32 0.64 39.83
N ARG A 4 -33.44 1.34 40.06
CA ARG A 4 -34.71 1.06 39.36
C ARG A 4 -34.74 1.68 37.96
N ILE A 5 -34.14 2.86 37.77
CA ILE A 5 -34.06 3.54 36.47
C ILE A 5 -33.14 2.75 35.51
N THR A 6 -32.03 2.20 36.01
CA THR A 6 -31.15 1.34 35.19
C THR A 6 -31.86 0.07 34.74
N LEU A 7 -32.71 -0.52 35.60
CA LEU A 7 -33.50 -1.70 35.25
C LEU A 7 -34.54 -1.37 34.18
N TYR A 8 -35.27 -0.25 34.31
CA TYR A 8 -36.24 0.18 33.29
C TYR A 8 -35.60 0.52 31.94
N ILE A 9 -34.38 1.09 31.92
CA ILE A 9 -33.65 1.34 30.67
C ILE A 9 -33.19 0.03 30.02
N ILE A 10 -32.76 -0.96 30.81
CA ILE A 10 -32.37 -2.29 30.30
C ILE A 10 -33.60 -3.06 29.80
N THR A 11 -34.75 -2.96 30.47
CA THR A 11 -36.00 -3.60 30.02
C THR A 11 -36.59 -2.93 28.78
N LEU A 12 -36.48 -1.59 28.66
CA LEU A 12 -36.89 -0.85 27.45
C LEU A 12 -35.96 -1.17 26.25
N PHE A 13 -34.69 -1.48 26.50
CA PHE A 13 -33.75 -1.93 25.46
C PHE A 13 -34.03 -3.36 24.98
N PHE A 14 -34.65 -4.20 25.82
CA PHE A 14 -35.01 -5.58 25.48
C PHE A 14 -36.39 -5.73 24.81
N THR A 15 -37.34 -4.82 25.02
CA THR A 15 -38.70 -4.93 24.46
C THR A 15 -38.85 -4.44 23.02
N VAL A 16 -37.88 -3.72 22.45
CA VAL A 16 -37.91 -3.25 21.04
C VAL A 16 -37.42 -4.32 20.04
N LEU A 17 -37.07 -5.53 20.50
CA LEU A 17 -36.61 -6.64 19.65
C LEU A 17 -37.72 -7.58 19.16
N SER A 18 -38.99 -7.21 19.30
CA SER A 18 -40.11 -8.07 18.88
C SER A 18 -40.74 -7.58 17.58
N LEU A 19 -40.61 -8.44 16.55
CA LEU A 19 -41.37 -8.48 15.30
C LEU A 19 -41.29 -7.26 14.37
N GLU A 20 -40.59 -7.45 13.26
CA GLU A 20 -41.20 -7.25 11.94
C GLU A 20 -40.49 -8.16 10.92
N ALA A 21 -41.30 -9.00 10.28
CA ALA A 21 -40.90 -9.85 9.17
C ALA A 21 -41.29 -9.12 7.88
N GLN A 22 -40.29 -8.64 7.15
CA GLN A 22 -40.43 -8.33 5.73
C GLN A 22 -39.19 -8.85 5.02
N VAL A 23 -39.43 -9.72 4.05
CA VAL A 23 -38.45 -10.23 3.10
C VAL A 23 -38.24 -9.12 2.10
N SER A 24 -37.11 -8.39 2.19
CA SER A 24 -36.72 -7.37 1.22
C SER A 24 -35.72 -7.98 0.23
N SER A 25 -36.10 -7.96 -1.03
CA SER A 25 -35.35 -8.39 -2.21
C SER A 25 -34.11 -7.51 -2.44
N SER A 26 -32.91 -7.98 -2.09
CA SER A 26 -31.67 -7.22 -2.33
C SER A 26 -31.11 -7.49 -3.73
N GLY A 27 -31.63 -6.77 -4.72
CA GLY A 27 -30.94 -6.53 -5.97
C GLY A 27 -29.99 -5.35 -5.82
N GLN A 28 -28.70 -5.58 -6.06
CA GLN A 28 -27.64 -4.55 -6.22
C GLN A 28 -27.18 -3.80 -4.95
N GLN A 29 -26.49 -4.50 -4.06
CA GLN A 29 -25.52 -3.86 -3.15
C GLN A 29 -24.20 -3.65 -3.90
N TYR A 30 -24.03 -2.48 -4.53
CA TYR A 30 -22.80 -2.07 -5.23
C TYR A 30 -21.61 -1.78 -4.30
N ASN A 31 -21.72 -2.07 -3.00
CA ASN A 31 -20.59 -1.92 -2.08
C ASN A 31 -20.73 -2.86 -0.87
N SER A 32 -19.96 -3.94 -0.83
CA SER A 32 -19.94 -4.85 0.32
C SER A 32 -19.07 -4.35 1.48
N PHE A 33 -18.44 -3.17 1.35
CA PHE A 33 -17.79 -2.48 2.48
C PHE A 33 -18.85 -1.95 3.42
N THR A 34 -19.26 -2.84 4.31
CA THR A 34 -20.16 -2.51 5.40
C THR A 34 -19.34 -2.20 6.65
N SER A 35 -19.97 -1.57 7.63
CA SER A 35 -19.40 -1.32 8.98
C SER A 35 -19.04 -2.59 9.76
N ARG A 36 -19.03 -3.75 9.10
CA ARG A 36 -18.83 -5.08 9.67
C ARG A 36 -17.40 -5.56 9.47
N ASN A 37 -16.72 -5.09 8.41
CA ASN A 37 -15.32 -5.41 8.08
C ASN A 37 -14.37 -5.04 9.24
N PHE A 38 -13.15 -5.62 9.28
CA PHE A 38 -12.07 -5.38 10.28
C PHE A 38 -11.88 -3.90 10.64
N MET A 39 -12.76 -3.44 11.52
CA MET A 39 -12.99 -2.05 11.86
C MET A 39 -11.91 -1.48 12.77
N LYS A 40 -10.90 -2.28 13.14
CA LYS A 40 -9.75 -1.70 13.81
C LYS A 40 -9.00 -0.75 12.86
N PHE A 41 -8.84 -1.10 11.59
CA PHE A 41 -7.90 -0.42 10.69
C PHE A 41 -8.47 0.06 9.33
N ASN A 42 -9.67 -0.37 8.94
CA ASN A 42 -10.28 -0.05 7.63
C ASN A 42 -11.59 0.75 7.69
N ARG A 43 -11.77 1.51 8.77
CA ARG A 43 -13.01 2.26 8.99
C ARG A 43 -13.31 3.30 7.92
N PHE A 44 -12.28 3.79 7.23
CA PHE A 44 -12.44 4.77 6.15
C PHE A 44 -13.19 4.20 4.93
N LEU A 45 -13.17 2.88 4.73
CA LEU A 45 -13.92 2.22 3.64
C LEU A 45 -15.43 2.44 3.77
N THR A 46 -15.91 2.68 4.99
CA THR A 46 -17.32 2.90 5.30
C THR A 46 -17.61 4.35 5.66
N ILE A 47 -16.82 4.91 6.59
CA ILE A 47 -16.99 6.27 7.08
C ILE A 47 -15.74 7.07 6.69
N PRO A 48 -15.81 7.87 5.61
CA PRO A 48 -14.64 8.54 5.04
C PRO A 48 -13.82 9.37 6.03
N THR A 49 -14.42 9.94 7.08
CA THR A 49 -13.72 10.76 8.09
C THR A 49 -12.81 9.94 9.02
N PHE A 50 -12.97 8.62 9.09
CA PHE A 50 -12.28 7.76 10.06
C PHE A 50 -10.84 7.41 9.66
N SER A 51 -10.33 7.86 8.51
CA SER A 51 -8.90 7.81 8.21
C SER A 51 -8.08 8.84 9.00
N SER A 52 -8.73 9.89 9.50
CA SER A 52 -8.13 10.93 10.35
C SER A 52 -8.58 10.80 11.81
N LEU A 53 -9.87 10.47 12.03
CA LEU A 53 -10.46 10.40 13.36
C LEU A 53 -10.06 9.14 14.12
N ARG A 54 -9.54 9.36 15.34
CA ARG A 54 -9.11 8.29 16.27
C ARG A 54 -8.22 7.25 15.62
N GLU A 55 -7.36 7.70 14.70
CA GLU A 55 -6.35 6.89 14.03
C GLU A 55 -4.97 7.43 14.37
N SER A 56 -4.11 6.57 14.88
CA SER A 56 -2.77 6.94 15.37
C SER A 56 -1.65 6.18 14.65
N LYS A 57 -2.02 5.15 13.88
CA LYS A 57 -1.09 4.25 13.20
C LYS A 57 -1.34 4.31 11.70
N THR A 58 -0.26 4.24 10.94
CA THR A 58 -0.34 3.95 9.51
C THR A 58 -0.23 2.43 9.34
N THR A 59 -1.20 1.85 8.64
CA THR A 59 -1.30 0.40 8.49
C THR A 59 -1.48 -0.01 7.04
N ILE A 60 -0.88 -1.14 6.71
CA ILE A 60 -1.24 -1.95 5.54
C ILE A 60 -2.11 -3.09 6.06
N THR A 61 -3.24 -3.34 5.42
CA THR A 61 -4.09 -4.47 5.78
C THR A 61 -4.42 -5.29 4.55
N ALA A 62 -4.51 -6.60 4.73
CA ALA A 62 -5.02 -7.52 3.74
C ALA A 62 -6.14 -8.33 4.38
N ILE A 63 -7.31 -8.35 3.74
CA ILE A 63 -8.50 -9.02 4.24
C ILE A 63 -9.01 -10.01 3.19
N ALA A 64 -9.38 -11.19 3.64
CA ALA A 64 -10.14 -12.16 2.88
C ALA A 64 -11.43 -12.48 3.64
N ARG A 65 -12.57 -12.28 2.98
CA ARG A 65 -13.90 -12.53 3.52
C ARG A 65 -14.62 -13.55 2.65
N ASN A 66 -15.20 -14.55 3.31
CA ASN A 66 -16.00 -15.60 2.71
C ASN A 66 -17.41 -15.51 3.31
N SER A 67 -18.34 -14.92 2.57
CA SER A 67 -19.70 -14.67 3.07
C SER A 67 -20.64 -15.79 2.69
N ASN A 68 -21.60 -16.11 3.54
CA ASN A 68 -22.57 -17.17 3.32
C ASN A 68 -21.93 -18.55 3.05
N ILE A 69 -21.02 -18.97 3.93
CA ILE A 69 -20.18 -20.18 3.78
C ILE A 69 -20.96 -21.50 3.69
N ASP A 70 -22.25 -21.50 4.04
CA ASP A 70 -23.12 -22.68 3.98
C ASP A 70 -23.56 -22.99 2.53
N PHE A 71 -23.32 -22.08 1.58
CA PHE A 71 -23.67 -22.23 0.16
C PHE A 71 -22.46 -22.57 -0.72
N GLU A 72 -22.69 -23.37 -1.77
CA GLU A 72 -21.74 -23.48 -2.87
C GLU A 72 -21.72 -22.16 -3.67
N ASP A 73 -20.56 -21.80 -4.24
CA ASP A 73 -20.38 -20.56 -5.01
C ASP A 73 -20.61 -19.26 -4.20
N ASN A 74 -20.27 -19.31 -2.91
CA ASN A 74 -20.56 -18.24 -1.98
C ASN A 74 -19.80 -16.92 -2.26
N PRO A 75 -20.35 -15.75 -1.87
CA PRO A 75 -19.69 -14.47 -2.12
C PRO A 75 -18.34 -14.30 -1.43
N ARG A 76 -17.35 -13.80 -2.17
CA ARG A 76 -15.97 -13.59 -1.70
C ARG A 76 -15.55 -12.14 -1.85
N LEU A 77 -14.78 -11.64 -0.90
CA LEU A 77 -14.19 -10.30 -0.95
C LEU A 77 -12.74 -10.36 -0.50
N HIS A 78 -11.86 -9.82 -1.33
CA HIS A 78 -10.45 -9.63 -1.04
C HIS A 78 -10.13 -8.15 -1.08
N VAL A 79 -9.47 -7.64 -0.04
CA VAL A 79 -9.12 -6.22 0.08
C VAL A 79 -7.67 -6.09 0.49
N VAL A 80 -6.94 -5.20 -0.17
CA VAL A 80 -5.67 -4.70 0.34
C VAL A 80 -5.78 -3.20 0.50
N SER A 81 -5.47 -2.67 1.67
CA SER A 81 -5.54 -1.26 1.96
C SER A 81 -4.28 -0.74 2.62
N TYR A 82 -4.06 0.55 2.44
CA TYR A 82 -3.06 1.36 3.12
C TYR A 82 -3.76 2.61 3.64
N ALA A 83 -3.77 2.84 4.94
CA ALA A 83 -4.41 4.02 5.51
C ALA A 83 -3.77 4.47 6.81
N GLY A 84 -3.93 5.75 7.09
CA GLY A 84 -3.62 6.33 8.38
C GLY A 84 -3.49 7.85 8.32
N LYS A 85 -2.92 8.37 9.40
CA LYS A 85 -2.74 9.80 9.60
C LYS A 85 -1.48 10.30 8.89
N MET A 86 -1.66 11.13 7.87
CA MET A 86 -0.56 11.68 7.06
C MET A 86 0.03 12.94 7.70
N ARG A 87 -0.82 13.77 8.31
CA ARG A 87 -0.48 14.97 9.09
C ARG A 87 -1.37 15.08 10.32
N GLU A 88 -1.11 16.02 11.23
CA GLU A 88 -1.89 16.18 12.47
C GLU A 88 -3.41 16.39 12.24
N ASN A 89 -3.78 16.95 11.09
CA ASN A 89 -5.16 17.24 10.70
C ASN A 89 -5.59 16.56 9.40
N ILE A 90 -4.75 15.72 8.78
CA ILE A 90 -5.05 15.05 7.51
C ILE A 90 -4.86 13.54 7.65
N GLY A 91 -5.92 12.81 7.33
CA GLY A 91 -5.92 11.37 7.11
C GLY A 91 -6.06 11.08 5.61
N ALA A 92 -5.42 10.02 5.16
CA ALA A 92 -5.59 9.52 3.81
C ALA A 92 -5.57 7.99 3.80
N GLY A 93 -6.26 7.42 2.82
CA GLY A 93 -6.35 5.98 2.64
C GLY A 93 -6.41 5.63 1.16
N PHE A 94 -5.93 4.44 0.86
CA PHE A 94 -6.07 3.80 -0.44
C PHE A 94 -6.42 2.34 -0.23
N ALA A 95 -7.33 1.79 -1.03
CA ALA A 95 -7.62 0.38 -1.05
C ALA A 95 -7.84 -0.12 -2.47
N ILE A 96 -7.48 -1.37 -2.70
CA ILE A 96 -7.88 -2.14 -3.87
C ILE A 96 -8.66 -3.34 -3.39
N TYR A 97 -9.64 -3.74 -4.19
CA TYR A 97 -10.47 -4.86 -3.84
C TYR A 97 -10.90 -5.67 -5.05
N GLN A 98 -11.21 -6.93 -4.79
CA GLN A 98 -11.88 -7.83 -5.70
C GLN A 98 -13.04 -8.47 -4.94
N GLN A 99 -14.25 -8.32 -5.48
CA GLN A 99 -15.45 -8.93 -4.95
C GLN A 99 -16.04 -9.87 -6.00
N GLU A 100 -16.45 -11.06 -5.56
CA GLU A 100 -17.09 -12.07 -6.39
C GLU A 100 -18.44 -12.40 -5.76
N VAL A 101 -19.51 -12.26 -6.53
CA VAL A 101 -20.88 -12.58 -6.10
C VAL A 101 -21.56 -13.32 -7.24
N ALA A 102 -21.93 -14.58 -7.02
CA ALA A 102 -22.42 -15.45 -8.07
C ALA A 102 -21.46 -15.45 -9.30
N GLY A 103 -22.00 -15.31 -10.51
CA GLY A 103 -21.21 -15.20 -11.75
C GLY A 103 -20.59 -13.82 -12.02
N MET A 104 -20.66 -12.88 -11.07
CA MET A 104 -20.15 -11.51 -11.24
C MET A 104 -18.86 -11.29 -10.46
N LYS A 105 -17.92 -10.57 -11.08
CA LYS A 105 -16.64 -10.16 -10.50
C LYS A 105 -16.48 -8.65 -10.61
N ASP A 106 -16.44 -7.99 -9.46
CA ASP A 106 -16.17 -6.55 -9.33
C ASP A 106 -14.73 -6.32 -8.87
N PHE A 107 -13.98 -5.52 -9.63
CA PHE A 107 -12.64 -5.11 -9.27
C PHE A 107 -12.61 -3.59 -9.15
N GLY A 108 -12.15 -3.08 -8.01
CA GLY A 108 -12.16 -1.65 -7.76
C GLY A 108 -11.03 -1.13 -6.89
N ALA A 109 -10.94 0.19 -6.86
CA ALA A 109 -10.02 0.94 -6.04
C ALA A 109 -10.75 2.08 -5.33
N ILE A 110 -10.30 2.39 -4.13
CA ILE A 110 -10.85 3.42 -3.25
C ILE A 110 -9.72 4.37 -2.87
N ALA A 111 -9.89 5.65 -3.14
CA ALA A 111 -9.06 6.70 -2.59
C ALA A 111 -9.86 7.46 -1.53
N ASN A 112 -9.24 7.72 -0.37
CA ASN A 112 -9.85 8.40 0.74
C ASN A 112 -9.00 9.61 1.17
N TYR A 113 -9.69 10.69 1.48
CA TYR A 113 -9.10 11.87 2.09
C TYR A 113 -10.01 12.37 3.21
N ALA A 114 -9.43 12.69 4.36
CA ALA A 114 -10.14 13.30 5.48
C ALA A 114 -9.34 14.44 6.09
N GLN A 115 -9.99 15.58 6.28
CA GLN A 115 -9.41 16.79 6.85
C GLN A 115 -10.19 17.22 8.07
N ARG A 116 -9.47 17.37 9.18
CA ARG A 116 -10.00 17.83 10.47
C ARG A 116 -9.74 19.33 10.63
N LEU A 117 -10.78 20.07 10.95
CA LEU A 117 -10.75 21.49 11.29
C LEU A 117 -11.05 21.64 12.78
N GLN A 118 -10.11 22.24 13.52
CA GLN A 118 -10.33 22.53 14.92
C GLN A 118 -11.16 23.82 15.04
N LEU A 119 -12.38 23.71 15.56
CA LEU A 119 -13.27 24.86 15.76
C LEU A 119 -13.02 25.51 17.13
N SER A 120 -12.74 24.70 18.16
CA SER A 120 -12.42 25.16 19.51
C SER A 120 -11.47 24.19 20.24
N GLN A 121 -11.22 24.39 21.54
CA GLN A 121 -10.38 23.48 22.31
C GLN A 121 -11.00 22.08 22.49
N SER A 122 -12.34 21.98 22.44
CA SER A 122 -13.10 20.75 22.69
C SER A 122 -13.93 20.28 21.50
N LEU A 123 -13.96 21.03 20.40
CA LEU A 123 -14.79 20.78 19.23
C LEU A 123 -13.96 20.75 17.94
N ASP A 124 -13.98 19.61 17.26
CA ASP A 124 -13.37 19.42 15.94
C ASP A 124 -14.47 19.08 14.91
N LEU A 125 -14.35 19.62 13.70
CA LEU A 125 -15.19 19.28 12.55
C LEU A 125 -14.33 18.60 11.50
N THR A 126 -14.69 17.38 11.09
CA THR A 126 -13.93 16.61 10.11
C THR A 126 -14.76 16.42 8.84
N PHE A 127 -14.18 16.80 7.72
CA PHE A 127 -14.70 16.52 6.39
C PHE A 127 -13.93 15.35 5.79
N GLY A 128 -14.61 14.44 5.10
CA GLY A 128 -13.95 13.36 4.38
C GLY A 128 -14.72 12.96 3.15
N PHE A 129 -14.02 12.34 2.21
CA PHE A 129 -14.66 11.73 1.05
C PHE A 129 -13.92 10.46 0.63
N ASN A 130 -14.68 9.49 0.13
CA ASN A 130 -14.13 8.39 -0.67
C ASN A 130 -14.46 8.63 -2.14
N PHE A 131 -13.47 8.40 -2.99
CA PHE A 131 -13.63 8.25 -4.41
C PHE A 131 -13.42 6.78 -4.76
N LEU A 132 -14.42 6.14 -5.35
CA LEU A 132 -14.35 4.75 -5.76
C LEU A 132 -14.40 4.67 -7.28
N TYR A 133 -13.56 3.82 -7.84
CA TYR A 133 -13.70 3.34 -9.20
C TYR A 133 -13.83 1.83 -9.15
N SER A 134 -14.86 1.29 -9.77
CA SER A 134 -15.06 -0.15 -9.87
C SER A 134 -15.43 -0.56 -11.27
N ARG A 135 -15.11 -1.80 -11.61
CA ARG A 135 -15.45 -2.42 -12.88
C ARG A 135 -16.05 -3.78 -12.60
N SER A 136 -17.35 -3.86 -12.80
CA SER A 136 -18.11 -5.09 -12.67
C SER A 136 -18.12 -5.85 -13.99
N SER A 137 -17.71 -7.11 -13.96
CA SER A 137 -17.53 -7.99 -15.12
C SER A 137 -18.13 -9.36 -14.85
N LEU A 138 -18.43 -10.11 -15.91
CA LEU A 138 -18.93 -11.48 -15.79
C LEU A 138 -17.73 -12.45 -15.65
N ASP A 139 -17.78 -13.33 -14.66
CA ASP A 139 -16.79 -14.39 -14.48
C ASP A 139 -17.09 -15.56 -15.40
N TRP A 140 -16.61 -15.45 -16.65
CA TRP A 140 -16.80 -16.47 -17.69
C TRP A 140 -16.30 -17.87 -17.32
N ALA A 141 -15.38 -17.99 -16.35
CA ALA A 141 -14.92 -19.30 -15.88
C ALA A 141 -15.94 -19.99 -14.96
N ARG A 142 -16.84 -19.22 -14.33
CA ARG A 142 -17.88 -19.71 -13.39
C ARG A 142 -19.28 -19.73 -14.01
N VAL A 143 -19.49 -19.06 -15.14
CA VAL A 143 -20.80 -19.01 -15.80
C VAL A 143 -21.01 -20.19 -16.75
N LEU A 144 -22.03 -21.00 -16.43
CA LEU A 144 -22.51 -22.08 -17.29
C LEU A 144 -23.52 -21.56 -18.31
N VAL A 145 -23.07 -21.40 -19.56
CA VAL A 145 -23.94 -20.99 -20.68
C VAL A 145 -24.72 -22.20 -21.19
N LYS A 146 -25.98 -22.37 -20.74
CA LYS A 146 -26.87 -23.43 -21.22
C LYS A 146 -27.38 -23.18 -22.65
N ASN A 147 -27.67 -21.92 -22.98
CA ASN A 147 -28.10 -21.52 -24.32
C ASN A 147 -27.02 -20.63 -24.96
N LYS A 148 -26.35 -21.13 -25.99
CA LYS A 148 -25.29 -20.40 -26.71
C LYS A 148 -25.84 -19.25 -27.57
N GLU A 149 -27.16 -19.19 -27.77
CA GLU A 149 -27.84 -18.10 -28.48
C GLU A 149 -28.37 -17.01 -27.54
N ASP A 150 -28.05 -17.07 -26.24
CA ASP A 150 -28.42 -16.04 -25.29
C ASP A 150 -27.71 -14.72 -25.62
N SER A 151 -28.48 -13.79 -26.20
CA SER A 151 -28.02 -12.49 -26.66
C SER A 151 -27.54 -11.57 -25.54
N PHE A 152 -27.97 -11.80 -24.29
CA PHE A 152 -27.51 -11.02 -23.14
C PHE A 152 -26.11 -11.44 -22.72
N LEU A 153 -25.88 -12.75 -22.57
CA LEU A 153 -24.57 -13.27 -22.19
C LEU A 153 -23.55 -12.98 -23.30
N SER A 154 -23.87 -13.30 -24.56
CA SER A 154 -22.92 -13.12 -25.68
C SER A 154 -22.45 -11.68 -25.88
N ASN A 155 -23.24 -10.70 -25.47
CA ASN A 155 -22.95 -9.27 -25.62
C ASN A 155 -22.70 -8.57 -24.28
N PHE A 156 -22.54 -9.32 -23.17
CA PHE A 156 -22.26 -8.72 -21.88
C PHE A 156 -20.95 -7.95 -21.96
N GLN A 157 -20.95 -6.68 -21.54
CA GLN A 157 -19.73 -5.88 -21.47
C GLN A 157 -19.63 -5.24 -20.10
N ASP A 158 -18.41 -5.18 -19.60
CA ASP A 158 -18.03 -4.63 -18.31
C ASP A 158 -18.75 -3.31 -17.99
N ILE A 159 -19.13 -3.14 -16.73
CA ILE A 159 -19.84 -1.97 -16.20
C ILE A 159 -18.88 -1.19 -15.31
N PRO A 160 -18.21 -0.15 -15.84
CA PRO A 160 -17.37 0.75 -15.06
C PRO A 160 -18.22 1.81 -14.33
N ILE A 161 -18.06 1.89 -13.01
CA ILE A 161 -18.76 2.87 -12.16
C ILE A 161 -17.74 3.72 -11.41
N VAL A 162 -18.00 5.02 -11.34
CA VAL A 162 -17.29 5.95 -10.45
C VAL A 162 -18.24 6.43 -9.37
N MET A 163 -17.82 6.34 -8.11
CA MET A 163 -18.63 6.79 -6.98
C MET A 163 -17.92 7.84 -6.12
N LEU A 164 -18.70 8.75 -5.56
CA LEU A 164 -18.26 9.72 -4.55
C LEU A 164 -19.09 9.56 -3.26
N GLN A 165 -18.39 9.41 -2.14
CA GLN A 165 -18.99 9.23 -0.81
C GLN A 165 -18.48 10.32 0.14
N PRO A 166 -19.16 11.47 0.24
CA PRO A 166 -18.79 12.49 1.21
C PRO A 166 -19.29 12.17 2.62
N ALA A 167 -18.57 12.71 3.61
CA ALA A 167 -18.89 12.58 5.02
C ALA A 167 -18.48 13.83 5.81
N VAL A 168 -19.26 14.12 6.84
CA VAL A 168 -18.97 15.17 7.82
C VAL A 168 -19.19 14.61 9.22
N THR A 169 -18.22 14.81 10.11
CA THR A 169 -18.27 14.33 11.49
C THR A 169 -17.88 15.45 12.44
N LEU A 170 -18.72 15.69 13.44
CA LEU A 170 -18.46 16.59 14.56
C LEU A 170 -17.94 15.77 15.76
N SER A 171 -16.79 16.15 16.27
CA SER A 171 -16.12 15.49 17.39
C SER A 171 -16.11 16.40 18.61
N PHE A 172 -16.70 15.93 19.72
CA PHE A 172 -16.70 16.63 21.00
C PHE A 172 -16.23 15.71 22.13
N GLY A 173 -14.98 15.90 22.55
CA GLY A 173 -14.32 15.04 23.53
C GLY A 173 -14.26 13.57 23.11
N LYS A 174 -15.04 12.72 23.80
CA LYS A 174 -15.09 11.27 23.56
C LYS A 174 -16.14 10.83 22.54
N PHE A 175 -16.91 11.76 22.00
CA PHE A 175 -17.99 11.48 21.07
C PHE A 175 -17.68 12.00 19.66
N ASP A 176 -18.05 11.24 18.65
CA ASP A 176 -18.02 11.62 17.25
C ASP A 176 -19.39 11.34 16.64
N VAL A 177 -20.05 12.36 16.10
CA VAL A 177 -21.38 12.24 15.49
C VAL A 177 -21.31 12.82 14.09
N GLY A 178 -21.78 12.07 13.10
CA GLY A 178 -21.64 12.49 11.72
C GLY A 178 -22.67 11.89 10.77
N VAL A 179 -22.68 12.45 9.57
CA VAL A 179 -23.52 12.01 8.45
C VAL A 179 -22.64 11.78 7.24
N PHE A 180 -23.00 10.81 6.43
CA PHE A 180 -22.28 10.45 5.21
C PHE A 180 -23.23 9.86 4.18
N PHE A 181 -22.85 9.98 2.91
CA PHE A 181 -23.56 9.36 1.81
C PHE A 181 -22.76 8.14 1.33
N GLU A 182 -23.44 7.01 1.13
CA GLU A 182 -22.79 5.79 0.66
C GLU A 182 -22.68 5.73 -0.87
N ASN A 183 -23.49 6.51 -1.60
CA ASN A 183 -23.50 6.53 -3.06
C ASN A 183 -23.99 7.87 -3.64
N LEU A 184 -23.59 9.03 -3.09
CA LEU A 184 -24.11 10.36 -3.52
C LEU A 184 -24.00 10.58 -5.04
N ILE A 185 -22.86 10.22 -5.60
CA ILE A 185 -22.63 10.17 -7.05
C ILE A 185 -22.23 8.73 -7.35
N ASP A 186 -22.83 8.14 -8.37
CA ASP A 186 -22.59 6.79 -8.86
C ASP A 186 -22.71 6.76 -10.38
N PHE A 187 -21.71 7.29 -11.06
CA PHE A 187 -21.76 7.49 -12.51
C PHE A 187 -21.31 6.23 -13.25
N ASN A 188 -22.19 5.70 -14.10
CA ASN A 188 -21.87 4.63 -15.03
C ASN A 188 -21.17 5.24 -16.25
N LEU A 189 -19.86 4.99 -16.36
CA LEU A 189 -19.02 5.56 -17.43
C LEU A 189 -19.35 5.02 -18.83
N LYS A 190 -20.05 3.87 -18.91
CA LYS A 190 -20.41 3.25 -20.17
C LYS A 190 -21.68 3.85 -20.75
N ASN A 191 -22.70 4.01 -19.91
CA ASN A 191 -23.99 4.57 -20.32
C ASN A 191 -24.02 6.10 -20.23
N ASN A 192 -23.00 6.70 -19.59
CA ASN A 192 -22.90 8.14 -19.34
C ASN A 192 -24.09 8.68 -18.53
N GLU A 193 -24.55 7.90 -17.54
CA GLU A 193 -25.69 8.19 -16.69
C GLU A 193 -25.42 7.84 -15.23
N LEU A 194 -26.23 8.36 -14.30
CA LEU A 194 -26.17 7.94 -12.89
C LEU A 194 -26.82 6.56 -12.74
N ALA A 195 -26.16 5.67 -12.01
CA ALA A 195 -26.60 4.30 -11.78
C ALA A 195 -27.85 4.22 -10.91
N THR A 196 -28.04 5.18 -9.99
CA THR A 196 -29.27 5.28 -9.18
C THR A 196 -29.83 6.70 -9.19
N THR A 197 -31.14 6.83 -9.05
CA THR A 197 -31.81 8.13 -8.93
C THR A 197 -31.56 8.75 -7.56
N PHE A 198 -31.87 10.04 -7.36
CA PHE A 198 -31.66 10.69 -6.06
C PHE A 198 -32.46 10.06 -4.92
N GLY A 199 -33.65 9.50 -5.21
CA GLY A 199 -34.50 8.82 -4.22
C GLY A 199 -33.94 7.48 -3.73
N GLU A 200 -33.04 6.87 -4.49
CA GLU A 200 -32.38 5.58 -4.20
C GLU A 200 -31.03 5.76 -3.50
N LYS A 201 -30.62 7.01 -3.25
CA LYS A 201 -29.38 7.34 -2.55
C LYS A 201 -29.45 6.92 -1.08
N THR A 202 -28.39 6.31 -0.60
CA THR A 202 -28.25 5.87 0.77
C THR A 202 -27.58 6.96 1.60
N ILE A 203 -28.33 7.42 2.61
CA ILE A 203 -27.86 8.41 3.59
C ILE A 203 -27.72 7.71 4.92
N SER A 204 -26.54 7.86 5.52
CA SER A 204 -26.17 7.19 6.76
C SER A 204 -25.72 8.20 7.79
N ALA A 205 -26.06 7.92 9.05
CA ALA A 205 -25.62 8.68 10.22
C ALA A 205 -24.87 7.75 11.15
N HIS A 206 -23.86 8.27 11.86
CA HIS A 206 -23.11 7.52 12.85
C HIS A 206 -22.94 8.28 14.14
N ALA A 207 -22.84 7.52 15.24
CA ALA A 207 -22.43 8.01 16.54
C ALA A 207 -21.39 7.04 17.10
N MET A 208 -20.22 7.57 17.46
CA MET A 208 -19.14 6.83 18.07
C MET A 208 -18.81 7.40 19.45
N TYR A 209 -18.63 6.53 20.43
CA TYR A 209 -18.01 6.84 21.70
C TYR A 209 -16.65 6.14 21.77
N SER A 210 -15.62 6.81 22.27
CA SER A 210 -14.32 6.16 22.52
C SER A 210 -13.70 6.60 23.83
N HIS A 211 -13.20 5.62 24.57
CA HIS A 211 -12.62 5.81 25.88
C HIS A 211 -11.30 5.04 26.02
N GLU A 212 -10.23 5.82 26.16
CA GLU A 212 -8.91 5.32 26.51
C GLU A 212 -8.76 5.16 28.03
N PHE A 213 -8.25 4.02 28.47
CA PHE A 213 -7.98 3.70 29.88
C PHE A 213 -6.55 4.14 30.25
N THR A 214 -6.42 5.35 30.80
CA THR A 214 -5.11 5.96 31.11
C THR A 214 -4.45 5.43 32.39
N TYR A 215 -5.21 4.88 33.34
CA TYR A 215 -4.72 4.42 34.64
C TYR A 215 -4.66 2.90 34.79
N ALA A 216 -4.96 2.16 33.72
CA ALA A 216 -4.91 0.71 33.74
C ALA A 216 -3.47 0.23 33.57
N SER A 217 -3.12 -0.88 34.25
CA SER A 217 -1.78 -1.49 34.21
C SER A 217 -1.83 -2.89 33.62
N GLY A 218 -0.65 -3.49 33.39
CA GLY A 218 -0.54 -4.85 32.85
C GLY A 218 -1.02 -4.92 31.40
N ILE A 219 -1.89 -5.89 31.10
CA ILE A 219 -2.48 -6.11 29.77
C ILE A 219 -3.46 -5.02 29.35
N PHE A 220 -3.97 -4.24 30.31
CA PHE A 220 -4.96 -3.19 30.07
C PHE A 220 -4.33 -1.79 29.86
N GLU A 221 -3.02 -1.66 29.94
CA GLU A 221 -2.34 -0.39 29.73
C GLU A 221 -2.58 0.16 28.31
N GLY A 222 -3.12 1.37 28.21
CA GLY A 222 -3.44 2.02 26.93
C GLY A 222 -4.64 1.40 26.20
N THR A 223 -5.47 0.62 26.90
CA THR A 223 -6.68 0.02 26.32
C THR A 223 -7.60 1.11 25.77
N ASP A 224 -8.24 0.84 24.65
CA ASP A 224 -9.24 1.72 24.06
C ASP A 224 -10.55 0.97 23.82
N LEU A 225 -11.62 1.44 24.45
CA LEU A 225 -12.98 0.95 24.24
C LEU A 225 -13.68 1.88 23.26
N ARG A 226 -14.15 1.34 22.14
CA ARG A 226 -14.94 2.09 21.16
C ARG A 226 -16.29 1.44 20.95
N THR A 227 -17.32 2.25 20.90
CA THR A 227 -18.69 1.85 20.55
C THR A 227 -19.14 2.68 19.37
N LEU A 228 -19.55 2.04 18.28
CA LEU A 228 -20.06 2.68 17.07
C LEU A 228 -21.49 2.23 16.83
N ILE A 229 -22.37 3.18 16.53
CA ILE A 229 -23.72 2.95 16.04
C ILE A 229 -23.85 3.64 14.69
N ILE A 230 -24.49 2.97 13.73
CA ILE A 230 -24.81 3.49 12.42
C ILE A 230 -26.31 3.28 12.16
N ALA A 231 -26.96 4.30 11.65
CA ALA A 231 -28.31 4.24 11.10
C ALA A 231 -28.24 4.57 9.61
N ARG A 232 -28.97 3.81 8.78
CA ARG A 232 -28.99 4.00 7.32
C ARG A 232 -30.42 4.14 6.84
N LYS A 233 -30.60 5.03 5.87
CA LYS A 233 -31.80 5.09 5.04
C LYS A 233 -31.41 4.63 3.64
N GLU A 234 -31.82 3.42 3.28
CA GLU A 234 -31.45 2.75 2.04
C GLU A 234 -32.56 2.95 1.00
N GLY A 235 -32.43 4.01 0.19
CA GLY A 235 -33.39 4.35 -0.86
C GLY A 235 -34.86 4.36 -0.37
N THR A 236 -35.66 3.50 -0.98
CA THR A 236 -37.10 3.29 -0.68
C THR A 236 -37.38 2.08 0.22
N GLU A 237 -36.37 1.24 0.51
CA GLU A 237 -36.53 -0.05 1.21
C GLU A 237 -36.58 0.08 2.74
N GLY A 238 -36.31 1.27 3.28
CA GLY A 238 -36.54 1.62 4.69
C GLY A 238 -35.26 1.89 5.49
N PHE A 239 -35.39 1.82 6.83
CA PHE A 239 -34.29 2.08 7.76
C PHE A 239 -33.58 0.79 8.21
N SER A 240 -32.26 0.80 8.12
CA SER A 240 -31.36 -0.24 8.66
C SER A 240 -30.43 0.34 9.73
N GLY A 241 -29.80 -0.52 10.52
CA GLY A 241 -28.92 -0.07 11.60
C GLY A 241 -27.93 -1.14 12.04
N ALA A 242 -26.80 -0.67 12.55
CA ALA A 242 -25.71 -1.51 13.04
C ALA A 242 -25.11 -0.93 14.32
N GLY A 243 -24.74 -1.79 15.26
CA GLY A 243 -24.03 -1.48 16.49
C GLY A 243 -22.79 -2.34 16.60
N THR A 244 -21.67 -1.77 17.05
CA THR A 244 -20.41 -2.48 17.25
C THR A 244 -19.70 -1.94 18.48
N VAL A 245 -19.13 -2.84 19.26
CA VAL A 245 -18.23 -2.54 20.37
C VAL A 245 -16.90 -3.23 20.11
N ILE A 246 -15.80 -2.52 20.30
CA ILE A 246 -14.45 -3.05 20.20
C ILE A 246 -13.64 -2.63 21.43
N LEU A 247 -12.95 -3.60 22.01
CA LEU A 247 -11.96 -3.40 23.06
C LEU A 247 -10.58 -3.70 22.44
N ASP A 248 -9.78 -2.65 22.27
CA ASP A 248 -8.41 -2.77 21.77
C ASP A 248 -7.42 -2.81 22.93
N LEU A 249 -6.66 -3.90 23.02
CA LEU A 249 -5.68 -4.18 24.06
C LEU A 249 -4.28 -4.10 23.40
N PRO A 250 -3.55 -2.98 23.52
CA PRO A 250 -2.31 -2.76 22.75
C PRO A 250 -1.26 -3.87 22.91
N LYS A 251 -1.19 -4.51 24.07
CA LYS A 251 -0.23 -5.58 24.37
C LYS A 251 -0.68 -6.99 23.96
N ALA A 252 -1.96 -7.19 23.64
CA ALA A 252 -2.52 -8.51 23.35
C ALA A 252 -3.17 -8.61 21.98
N GLY A 253 -3.98 -7.62 21.60
CA GLY A 253 -4.81 -7.71 20.40
C GLY A 253 -6.11 -6.93 20.56
N TRP A 254 -7.23 -7.46 20.09
CA TRP A 254 -8.54 -6.83 20.25
C TRP A 254 -9.66 -7.85 20.25
N ILE A 255 -10.78 -7.47 20.86
CA ILE A 255 -12.04 -8.24 20.82
C ILE A 255 -13.13 -7.30 20.33
N LYS A 256 -13.99 -7.81 19.46
CA LYS A 256 -15.09 -7.09 18.83
C LYS A 256 -16.38 -7.90 18.94
N ALA A 257 -17.48 -7.23 19.21
CA ALA A 257 -18.82 -7.77 19.08
C ALA A 257 -19.72 -6.74 18.41
N GLY A 258 -20.73 -7.19 17.67
CA GLY A 258 -21.66 -6.29 17.00
C GLY A 258 -22.92 -6.98 16.55
N TYR A 259 -23.88 -6.16 16.16
CA TYR A 259 -25.16 -6.57 15.58
C TYR A 259 -25.50 -5.64 14.42
N ASP A 260 -25.96 -6.21 13.32
CA ASP A 260 -26.46 -5.48 12.16
C ASP A 260 -27.84 -6.04 11.80
N LYS A 261 -28.82 -5.18 11.54
CA LYS A 261 -30.19 -5.61 11.22
C LYS A 261 -30.24 -6.53 9.99
N THR A 262 -29.40 -6.26 8.99
CA THR A 262 -29.38 -7.00 7.72
C THR A 262 -28.54 -8.27 7.84
N TYR A 263 -27.50 -8.25 8.67
CA TYR A 263 -26.47 -9.30 8.67
C TYR A 263 -26.29 -10.05 9.99
N GLY A 264 -27.10 -9.74 10.99
CA GLY A 264 -27.16 -10.47 12.26
C GLY A 264 -26.01 -10.16 13.21
N MET A 265 -25.67 -11.14 14.04
CA MET A 265 -24.68 -10.99 15.10
C MET A 265 -23.28 -11.25 14.56
N SER A 266 -22.30 -10.48 15.04
CA SER A 266 -20.89 -10.64 14.70
C SER A 266 -20.01 -10.65 15.94
N ALA A 267 -18.98 -11.47 15.91
CA ALA A 267 -17.92 -11.53 16.91
C ALA A 267 -16.57 -11.61 16.20
N GLY A 268 -15.57 -10.95 16.73
CA GLY A 268 -14.23 -10.98 16.17
C GLY A 268 -13.17 -10.84 17.24
N LEU A 269 -12.01 -11.39 16.95
CA LEU A 269 -10.84 -11.29 17.80
C LEU A 269 -9.61 -11.09 16.92
N GLY A 270 -8.60 -10.42 17.46
CA GLY A 270 -7.30 -10.33 16.82
C GLY A 270 -6.20 -10.41 17.86
N VAL A 271 -5.04 -10.87 17.41
CA VAL A 271 -3.86 -11.08 18.24
C VAL A 271 -2.71 -10.32 17.60
N ASN A 272 -1.98 -9.58 18.42
CA ASN A 272 -0.74 -8.94 17.99
C ASN A 272 0.37 -10.01 18.03
N ILE A 273 0.88 -10.41 16.87
CA ILE A 273 1.97 -11.39 16.74
C ILE A 273 3.31 -10.73 17.07
N SER A 274 3.45 -9.43 16.75
CA SER A 274 4.58 -8.59 17.11
C SER A 274 4.12 -7.14 17.27
N ASP A 275 5.04 -6.22 17.60
CA ASP A 275 4.77 -4.78 17.67
C ASP A 275 4.21 -4.19 16.36
N LYS A 276 4.47 -4.85 15.22
CA LYS A 276 4.05 -4.39 13.89
C LYS A 276 3.05 -5.31 13.21
N LEU A 277 3.03 -6.60 13.52
CA LEU A 277 2.20 -7.58 12.83
C LEU A 277 1.05 -8.05 13.72
N ALA A 278 -0.17 -8.04 13.19
CA ALA A 278 -1.32 -8.63 13.84
C ALA A 278 -2.15 -9.47 12.86
N ILE A 279 -2.84 -10.47 13.40
CA ILE A 279 -3.81 -11.27 12.67
C ILE A 279 -5.16 -11.15 13.36
N GLY A 280 -6.23 -11.14 12.58
CA GLY A 280 -7.59 -11.11 13.07
C GLY A 280 -8.45 -12.17 12.42
N PHE A 281 -9.41 -12.66 13.18
CA PHE A 281 -10.54 -13.46 12.70
C PHE A 281 -11.86 -12.85 13.13
N SER A 282 -12.86 -12.82 12.26
CA SER A 282 -14.23 -12.50 12.64
C SER A 282 -15.24 -13.44 12.00
N TYR A 283 -16.27 -13.74 12.79
CA TYR A 283 -17.37 -14.61 12.45
C TYR A 283 -18.67 -13.82 12.57
N GLU A 284 -19.52 -13.95 11.57
CA GLU A 284 -20.85 -13.33 11.53
C GLU A 284 -21.88 -14.39 11.22
N LYS A 285 -23.02 -14.36 11.91
CA LYS A 285 -24.15 -15.25 11.67
C LYS A 285 -25.41 -14.42 11.45
N ASN A 286 -25.94 -14.51 10.24
CA ASN A 286 -27.28 -14.04 9.91
C ASN A 286 -28.29 -15.20 10.01
N LYS A 287 -29.57 -14.92 9.73
CA LYS A 287 -30.64 -15.92 9.78
C LYS A 287 -30.47 -17.07 8.77
N PHE A 288 -29.70 -16.88 7.72
CA PHE A 288 -29.55 -17.79 6.58
C PHE A 288 -28.23 -18.55 6.60
N SER A 289 -27.09 -17.88 6.83
CA SER A 289 -25.76 -18.48 6.75
C SER A 289 -24.72 -17.73 7.60
N ALA A 290 -23.62 -18.42 7.88
CA ALA A 290 -22.44 -17.83 8.49
C ALA A 290 -21.52 -17.13 7.46
N THR A 291 -20.69 -16.20 7.94
CA THR A 291 -19.66 -15.49 7.18
C THR A 291 -18.37 -15.44 7.99
N ASN A 292 -17.24 -15.76 7.35
CA ASN A 292 -15.91 -15.74 7.94
C ASN A 292 -15.06 -14.64 7.31
N GLU A 293 -14.24 -13.96 8.11
CA GLU A 293 -13.29 -12.97 7.63
C GLU A 293 -11.95 -13.15 8.36
N VAL A 294 -10.85 -13.15 7.60
CA VAL A 294 -9.49 -13.22 8.10
C VAL A 294 -8.75 -11.96 7.65
N GLY A 295 -8.02 -11.33 8.56
CA GLY A 295 -7.28 -10.11 8.29
C GLY A 295 -5.83 -10.21 8.76
N LEU A 296 -4.90 -9.76 7.92
CA LEU A 296 -3.51 -9.51 8.28
C LEU A 296 -3.29 -8.00 8.34
N VAL A 297 -2.60 -7.53 9.38
CA VAL A 297 -2.31 -6.12 9.59
C VAL A 297 -0.83 -5.92 9.83
N TYR A 298 -0.23 -5.00 9.07
CA TYR A 298 1.13 -4.55 9.25
C TYR A 298 1.17 -3.05 9.57
N THR A 299 1.71 -2.70 10.74
CA THR A 299 1.84 -1.31 11.21
C THR A 299 3.22 -0.77 10.81
N LEU A 300 3.22 0.31 10.01
CA LEU A 300 4.44 0.93 9.50
C LEU A 300 5.13 1.85 10.51
N GLY A 301 4.38 2.37 11.49
CA GLY A 301 4.92 3.17 12.60
C GLY A 301 3.86 4.05 13.27
N GLN A 302 4.15 4.53 14.48
CA GLN A 302 3.37 5.55 15.17
C GLN A 302 3.96 6.93 14.88
N LYS A 303 3.29 7.77 14.11
CA LYS A 303 3.62 9.20 14.08
C LYS A 303 2.98 9.85 15.31
N ARG A 304 3.77 10.09 16.36
CA ARG A 304 3.32 10.84 17.54
C ARG A 304 3.13 12.31 17.16
N TYR A 305 1.91 12.69 16.81
CA TYR A 305 1.50 14.09 16.75
C TYR A 305 1.13 14.49 18.18
N THR A 306 2.11 14.95 18.96
CA THR A 306 1.85 15.58 20.26
C THR A 306 1.09 16.88 20.04
N ARG A 307 -0.14 16.94 20.57
CA ARG A 307 -0.88 18.19 20.74
C ARG A 307 0.02 19.11 21.56
N GLU A 308 0.49 20.22 20.98
CA GLU A 308 1.00 21.32 21.78
C GLU A 308 -0.20 21.92 22.52
N ILE A 309 -0.53 21.34 23.67
CA ILE A 309 -1.33 22.05 24.66
C ILE A 309 -0.49 23.26 25.02
N SER A 310 -0.94 24.45 24.64
CA SER A 310 -0.35 25.69 25.10
C SER A 310 -0.31 25.64 26.63
N LYS A 311 0.89 25.41 27.18
CA LYS A 311 1.08 25.46 28.62
C LYS A 311 0.72 26.88 29.03
N ARG A 312 -0.44 27.05 29.67
CA ARG A 312 -0.68 28.22 30.52
C ARG A 312 0.58 28.40 31.35
N ARG A 313 1.20 29.58 31.27
CA ARG A 313 2.25 30.01 32.20
C ARG A 313 1.63 30.02 33.60
N THR A 314 1.60 28.88 34.27
CA THR A 314 1.51 28.82 35.72
C THR A 314 2.94 29.04 36.23
N GLY A 315 3.11 30.09 37.04
CA GLY A 315 4.40 30.42 37.63
C GLY A 315 4.97 29.21 38.37
N LYS A 316 6.24 28.90 38.11
CA LYS A 316 7.00 27.93 38.90
C LYS A 316 7.12 28.48 40.33
N VAL A 317 6.34 27.95 41.25
CA VAL A 317 6.70 27.95 42.67
C VAL A 317 7.50 26.67 42.92
N ASN A 318 8.81 26.80 43.13
CA ASN A 318 9.64 25.69 43.57
C ASN A 318 9.39 25.47 45.06
N ILE A 319 8.62 24.43 45.41
CA ILE A 319 8.56 23.95 46.79
C ILE A 319 9.67 22.90 46.96
N THR A 320 10.70 23.25 47.72
CA THR A 320 11.77 22.33 48.11
C THR A 320 11.25 21.47 49.26
N LEU A 321 10.86 20.23 48.97
CA LEU A 321 10.55 19.25 50.02
C LEU A 321 11.86 18.74 50.67
N PRO A 322 11.95 18.63 52.00
CA PRO A 322 13.15 18.12 52.66
C PRO A 322 13.36 16.63 52.34
N LYS A 323 14.63 16.27 52.07
CA LYS A 323 15.06 14.89 51.79
C LYS A 323 14.71 13.97 52.97
N ARG A 324 13.75 13.07 52.78
CA ARG A 324 13.49 11.95 53.70
C ARG A 324 14.65 10.94 53.60
N LYS A 325 15.25 10.60 54.75
CA LYS A 325 16.19 9.48 54.88
C LYS A 325 15.49 8.15 54.53
N PRO A 326 16.16 7.20 53.87
CA PRO A 326 15.58 5.90 53.57
C PRO A 326 15.33 5.12 54.87
N LYS A 327 14.08 4.69 55.09
CA LYS A 327 13.74 3.71 56.14
C LYS A 327 14.20 2.32 55.68
N LYS A 328 14.96 1.62 56.53
CA LYS A 328 15.25 0.20 56.39
C LYS A 328 13.93 -0.59 56.36
N GLN A 329 13.73 -1.41 55.34
CA GLN A 329 12.67 -2.42 55.33
C GLN A 329 13.05 -3.56 56.27
N PRO A 330 12.11 -4.12 57.06
CA PRO A 330 12.34 -5.37 57.76
C PRO A 330 12.31 -6.52 56.77
N VAL A 331 13.27 -7.43 56.89
CA VAL A 331 13.32 -8.71 56.18
C VAL A 331 12.22 -9.60 56.75
N TYR A 332 11.21 -9.92 55.94
CA TYR A 332 10.27 -11.00 56.22
C TYR A 332 10.87 -12.28 55.63
N LYS A 333 11.06 -13.31 56.45
CA LYS A 333 11.35 -14.67 55.98
C LYS A 333 10.00 -15.31 55.64
N ASP A 334 9.76 -15.59 54.37
CA ASP A 334 8.75 -16.58 53.95
C ASP A 334 9.49 -17.87 53.58
N GLU A 335 9.12 -18.97 54.23
CA GLU A 335 9.72 -20.31 54.09
C GLU A 335 9.01 -21.20 53.05
N GLU A 336 8.13 -20.66 52.20
CA GLU A 336 7.47 -21.43 51.15
C GLU A 336 7.40 -20.64 49.84
N HIS A 337 8.39 -20.79 48.95
CA HIS A 337 8.26 -20.68 47.49
C HIS A 337 9.62 -21.00 46.82
N HIS A 338 9.85 -22.29 46.55
CA HIS A 338 10.88 -22.76 45.62
C HIS A 338 10.23 -23.06 44.27
N ASP A 339 9.91 -22.04 43.46
CA ASP A 339 9.41 -22.31 42.10
C ASP A 339 9.74 -21.26 41.03
N LEU A 340 10.74 -20.39 41.27
CA LEU A 340 11.26 -19.50 40.21
C LEU A 340 12.55 -20.02 39.56
N SER A 341 13.23 -21.00 40.17
CA SER A 341 14.40 -21.64 39.57
C SER A 341 14.00 -22.51 38.39
N ASP A 342 12.85 -23.17 38.46
CA ASP A 342 12.49 -24.23 37.54
C ASP A 342 11.90 -23.64 36.23
N GLU A 343 11.14 -22.54 36.31
CA GLU A 343 10.73 -21.76 35.13
C GLU A 343 11.92 -21.07 34.43
N LEU A 344 12.89 -20.55 35.20
CA LEU A 344 14.11 -19.98 34.62
C LEU A 344 14.97 -21.07 33.96
N GLN A 345 15.06 -22.26 34.57
CA GLN A 345 15.77 -23.40 34.00
C GLN A 345 15.09 -23.89 32.72
N GLN A 346 13.74 -24.00 32.70
CA GLN A 346 12.98 -24.35 31.50
C GLN A 346 13.13 -23.33 30.37
N ALA A 347 13.17 -22.03 30.71
CA ALA A 347 13.42 -20.97 29.73
C ALA A 347 14.84 -21.07 29.16
N GLN A 348 15.84 -21.33 30.02
CA GLN A 348 17.23 -21.50 29.60
C GLN A 348 17.41 -22.76 28.72
N ASP A 349 16.76 -23.87 29.07
CA ASP A 349 16.77 -25.13 28.33
C ASP A 349 16.06 -25.01 26.98
N SER A 350 14.99 -24.21 26.91
CA SER A 350 14.29 -23.90 25.66
C SER A 350 15.15 -23.06 24.72
N ILE A 351 15.90 -22.09 25.25
CA ILE A 351 16.88 -21.28 24.49
C ILE A 351 18.02 -22.18 23.98
N ASN A 352 18.53 -23.08 24.81
CA ASN A 352 19.58 -24.02 24.42
C ASN A 352 19.11 -25.00 23.34
N ASN A 353 17.86 -25.47 23.40
CA ASN A 353 17.26 -26.29 22.34
C ASN A 353 17.05 -25.52 21.03
N LEU A 354 16.68 -24.24 21.11
CA LEU A 354 16.59 -23.36 19.95
C LEU A 354 17.95 -23.14 19.30
N ASN A 355 19.00 -22.88 20.08
CA ASN A 355 20.35 -22.72 19.56
C ASN A 355 20.86 -23.99 18.88
N LYS A 356 20.58 -25.18 19.46
CA LYS A 356 20.89 -26.47 18.81
C LYS A 356 20.15 -26.67 17.49
N LYS A 357 18.88 -26.27 17.40
CA LYS A 357 18.12 -26.32 16.14
C LYS A 357 18.63 -25.33 15.10
N VAL A 358 19.07 -24.15 15.52
CA VAL A 358 19.71 -23.17 14.62
C VAL A 358 21.02 -23.72 14.07
N ASP A 359 21.85 -24.36 14.91
CA ASP A 359 23.08 -25.00 14.47
C ASP A 359 22.82 -26.21 13.56
N GLU A 360 21.76 -26.98 13.82
CA GLU A 360 21.31 -28.08 12.97
C GLU A 360 20.84 -27.57 11.60
N VAL A 361 20.07 -26.48 11.56
CA VAL A 361 19.67 -25.80 10.32
C VAL A 361 20.89 -25.24 9.58
N LEU A 362 21.84 -24.63 10.28
CA LEU A 362 23.10 -24.16 9.68
C LEU A 362 23.94 -25.30 9.12
N ARG A 363 23.90 -26.47 9.76
CA ARG A 363 24.59 -27.69 9.29
C ARG A 363 23.86 -28.31 8.08
N ILE A 364 22.53 -28.27 8.05
CA ILE A 364 21.72 -28.66 6.88
C ILE A 364 21.98 -27.71 5.70
N LEU A 365 22.12 -26.40 5.96
CA LEU A 365 22.46 -25.40 4.93
C LEU A 365 23.90 -25.54 4.42
N LYS A 366 24.86 -25.90 5.29
CA LYS A 366 26.25 -26.18 4.88
C LYS A 366 26.42 -27.50 4.13
N ASN A 367 25.54 -28.48 4.37
CA ASN A 367 25.55 -29.79 3.71
C ASN A 367 24.56 -29.89 2.53
N GLN A 368 24.01 -28.77 2.05
CA GLN A 368 23.36 -28.77 0.74
C GLN A 368 24.40 -29.17 -0.31
N PRO A 369 24.11 -30.17 -1.17
CA PRO A 369 25.01 -30.48 -2.27
C PRO A 369 25.21 -29.21 -3.09
N ALA A 370 26.46 -28.94 -3.48
CA ALA A 370 26.78 -27.86 -4.39
C ALA A 370 25.82 -27.95 -5.58
N LEU A 371 25.19 -26.82 -5.93
CA LEU A 371 24.41 -26.69 -7.14
C LEU A 371 25.17 -27.39 -8.26
N ILE A 372 24.57 -28.46 -8.77
CA ILE A 372 25.01 -29.08 -10.00
C ILE A 372 25.06 -27.92 -10.99
N LYS A 373 26.27 -27.49 -11.34
CA LYS A 373 26.52 -26.79 -12.59
C LYS A 373 26.12 -27.80 -13.65
N GLU A 374 24.83 -27.86 -13.96
CA GLU A 374 24.42 -28.39 -15.24
C GLU A 374 25.18 -27.54 -16.24
N VAL A 375 26.13 -28.21 -16.88
CA VAL A 375 26.79 -27.76 -18.08
C VAL A 375 25.68 -27.16 -18.93
N ILE A 376 25.70 -25.84 -19.05
CA ILE A 376 24.89 -25.10 -20.00
C ILE A 376 25.24 -25.75 -21.34
N LYS A 377 24.35 -26.62 -21.82
CA LYS A 377 24.39 -27.03 -23.21
C LYS A 377 24.32 -25.73 -23.99
N GLU A 378 25.27 -25.55 -24.88
CA GLU A 378 25.29 -24.42 -25.80
C GLU A 378 23.87 -24.16 -26.31
N PRO A 379 23.45 -22.88 -26.38
CA PRO A 379 22.10 -22.53 -26.76
C PRO A 379 21.76 -23.24 -28.06
N LYS A 380 20.59 -23.89 -28.11
CA LYS A 380 19.95 -24.15 -29.40
C LYS A 380 19.71 -22.78 -30.00
N THR A 381 20.61 -22.32 -30.87
CA THR A 381 20.42 -21.15 -31.71
C THR A 381 19.04 -21.26 -32.32
N PHE A 382 18.18 -20.31 -31.97
CA PHE A 382 16.83 -20.25 -32.50
C PHE A 382 16.97 -19.77 -33.94
N ILE A 383 16.79 -20.66 -34.92
CA ILE A 383 16.76 -20.26 -36.32
C ILE A 383 15.30 -19.90 -36.64
N PRO A 384 14.96 -18.62 -36.88
CA PRO A 384 13.61 -18.24 -37.26
C PRO A 384 13.25 -18.96 -38.57
N LYS A 385 12.20 -19.78 -38.55
CA LYS A 385 11.72 -20.47 -39.76
C LYS A 385 11.24 -19.41 -40.76
N GLU A 386 11.91 -19.28 -41.90
CA GLU A 386 11.43 -18.45 -42.99
C GLU A 386 10.06 -18.97 -43.47
N ILE A 387 9.10 -18.07 -43.62
CA ILE A 387 7.78 -18.38 -44.15
C ILE A 387 7.98 -18.76 -45.63
N LYS A 388 7.83 -20.05 -45.96
CA LYS A 388 8.02 -20.55 -47.34
C LYS A 388 7.04 -19.85 -48.29
N GLY A 389 7.58 -19.12 -49.27
CA GLY A 389 6.81 -18.46 -50.34
C GLY A 389 6.52 -16.97 -50.14
N ASP A 390 7.07 -16.34 -49.11
CA ASP A 390 6.82 -14.93 -48.79
C ASP A 390 7.98 -14.06 -49.29
N GLU A 391 7.82 -13.36 -50.42
CA GLU A 391 8.84 -12.41 -50.90
C GLU A 391 9.00 -11.25 -49.90
N LYS A 392 10.25 -10.90 -49.61
CA LYS A 392 10.61 -9.85 -48.65
C LYS A 392 10.35 -8.47 -49.24
N ASP A 393 9.55 -7.65 -48.56
CA ASP A 393 9.20 -6.31 -49.03
C ASP A 393 10.25 -5.28 -48.56
N THR A 394 11.12 -4.85 -49.48
CA THR A 394 12.18 -3.86 -49.23
C THR A 394 11.78 -2.43 -49.59
N SER A 395 10.49 -2.12 -49.72
CA SER A 395 10.00 -0.79 -50.12
C SER A 395 10.36 0.33 -49.14
N LEU A 396 10.59 0.01 -47.86
CA LEU A 396 10.95 0.99 -46.82
C LEU A 396 12.45 1.06 -46.60
N LYS A 397 12.99 2.29 -46.68
CA LYS A 397 14.39 2.56 -46.30
C LYS A 397 14.62 2.31 -44.81
N ARG A 398 15.81 1.82 -44.49
CA ARG A 398 16.30 1.64 -43.11
C ARG A 398 16.41 2.99 -42.38
N ARG A 399 16.16 2.98 -41.08
CA ARG A 399 16.33 4.14 -40.20
C ARG A 399 17.82 4.42 -39.99
N SER A 400 18.19 5.71 -39.93
CA SER A 400 19.56 6.12 -39.63
C SER A 400 19.93 6.00 -38.15
N LYS A 401 18.94 6.06 -37.25
CA LYS A 401 19.10 5.86 -35.80
C LYS A 401 18.12 4.82 -35.29
N ALA A 402 18.65 3.75 -34.69
CA ALA A 402 17.86 2.68 -34.11
C ALA A 402 17.67 2.92 -32.59
N PRO A 403 16.42 3.02 -32.09
CA PRO A 403 16.15 3.40 -30.71
C PRO A 403 16.61 2.37 -29.67
N TRP A 404 16.85 1.11 -30.03
CA TRP A 404 17.30 0.06 -29.10
C TRP A 404 18.79 0.07 -28.81
N ARG A 405 19.61 0.79 -29.59
CA ARG A 405 21.08 0.87 -29.40
C ARG A 405 21.48 1.77 -28.23
N GLU A 406 20.63 2.74 -27.89
CA GLU A 406 20.93 3.71 -26.85
C GLU A 406 20.31 3.29 -25.52
N SER A 407 21.15 3.08 -24.50
CA SER A 407 20.70 2.79 -23.13
C SER A 407 20.11 4.01 -22.42
N THR A 408 20.25 5.20 -23.00
CA THR A 408 19.78 6.48 -22.44
C THR A 408 18.83 7.23 -23.38
N ILE A 409 18.03 8.15 -22.83
CA ILE A 409 17.29 9.18 -23.56
C ILE A 409 17.83 10.55 -23.18
N THR A 410 18.01 11.43 -24.17
CA THR A 410 18.36 12.83 -23.94
C THR A 410 17.06 13.63 -23.77
N LYS A 411 16.89 14.27 -22.62
CA LYS A 411 15.81 15.25 -22.43
C LYS A 411 16.38 16.66 -22.60
N SER A 412 15.76 17.42 -23.49
CA SER A 412 15.97 18.86 -23.64
C SER A 412 14.74 19.57 -23.11
N ASP A 413 14.87 20.27 -21.98
CA ASP A 413 13.77 21.05 -21.44
C ASP A 413 13.60 22.32 -22.28
N GLY A 414 12.53 22.35 -23.06
CA GLY A 414 12.08 23.55 -23.77
C GLY A 414 11.65 24.62 -22.77
N GLY A 415 12.59 25.44 -22.30
CA GLY A 415 12.34 26.73 -21.64
C GLY A 415 12.85 26.86 -20.20
N GLY A 416 14.00 27.52 -20.04
CA GLY A 416 14.48 28.10 -18.78
C GLY A 416 15.43 27.21 -17.96
N GLY A 417 16.58 27.74 -17.54
CA GLY A 417 17.69 27.03 -16.89
C GLY A 417 17.25 26.01 -15.83
N GLY A 418 17.73 24.78 -15.97
CA GLY A 418 17.19 23.60 -15.29
C GLY A 418 17.23 23.70 -13.77
N THR A 419 16.06 23.69 -13.14
CA THR A 419 15.96 23.50 -11.70
C THR A 419 16.40 22.09 -11.33
N MET A 420 17.40 21.98 -10.46
CA MET A 420 17.90 20.72 -9.92
C MET A 420 17.78 20.70 -8.39
N TYR A 421 17.71 19.51 -7.81
CA TYR A 421 17.66 19.25 -6.38
C TYR A 421 19.05 18.80 -5.91
N TYR A 422 19.74 19.65 -5.16
CA TYR A 422 21.08 19.43 -4.65
C TYR A 422 21.01 18.82 -3.26
N VAL A 423 21.85 17.82 -3.00
CA VAL A 423 22.05 17.18 -1.70
C VAL A 423 23.15 17.97 -0.97
N VAL A 424 22.74 18.95 -0.19
CA VAL A 424 23.58 19.99 0.42
C VAL A 424 23.97 19.63 1.84
N SER A 425 25.25 19.73 2.16
CA SER A 425 25.76 19.57 3.53
C SER A 425 25.64 20.86 4.34
N ASP A 426 26.09 21.99 3.79
CA ASP A 426 26.00 23.30 4.44
C ASP A 426 26.09 24.44 3.40
N ARG A 427 25.89 25.68 3.85
CA ARG A 427 26.03 26.88 3.03
C ARG A 427 26.80 28.00 3.72
N TYR A 428 27.65 28.70 2.97
CA TYR A 428 28.49 29.80 3.48
C TYR A 428 28.36 31.06 2.63
N ARG A 429 28.57 32.24 3.25
CA ARG A 429 28.69 33.52 2.53
C ARG A 429 30.10 33.80 2.03
N ASN A 430 31.11 33.28 2.72
CA ASN A 430 32.52 33.43 2.36
C ASN A 430 33.01 32.12 1.71
N LYS A 431 33.71 32.23 0.59
CA LYS A 431 34.28 31.12 -0.18
C LYS A 431 35.34 30.35 0.62
N GLU A 432 36.11 31.00 1.49
CA GLU A 432 37.15 30.32 2.30
C GLU A 432 36.57 29.19 3.18
N ASN A 433 35.36 29.38 3.73
CA ASN A 433 34.70 28.37 4.55
C ASN A 433 34.18 27.17 3.74
N VAL A 434 33.99 27.34 2.43
CA VAL A 434 33.55 26.29 1.50
C VAL A 434 34.67 25.27 1.29
N GLU A 435 35.89 25.75 1.05
CA GLU A 435 37.07 24.92 0.81
C GLU A 435 37.38 24.04 2.03
N VAL A 436 37.26 24.61 3.24
CA VAL A 436 37.41 23.86 4.50
C VAL A 436 36.39 22.73 4.64
N LEU A 437 35.13 22.94 4.21
CA LEU A 437 34.10 21.89 4.28
C LEU A 437 34.31 20.81 3.21
N ILE A 438 34.74 21.18 2.00
CA ILE A 438 35.06 20.22 0.94
C ILE A 438 36.22 19.32 1.37
N GLU A 439 37.30 19.88 1.95
CA GLU A 439 38.40 19.07 2.46
C GLU A 439 37.96 18.08 3.54
N LYS A 440 37.01 18.45 4.40
CA LYS A 440 36.45 17.54 5.42
C LYS A 440 35.73 16.35 4.80
N TRP A 441 34.92 16.57 3.76
CA TRP A 441 34.23 15.49 3.05
C TRP A 441 35.20 14.60 2.26
N ASN A 442 36.22 15.20 1.61
CA ASN A 442 37.24 14.44 0.90
C ASN A 442 38.04 13.51 1.82
N ARG A 443 38.31 13.92 3.08
CA ARG A 443 38.95 13.04 4.09
C ARG A 443 38.08 11.84 4.49
N LEU A 444 36.77 11.89 4.21
CA LEU A 444 35.82 10.80 4.42
C LEU A 444 35.56 10.00 3.13
N ASP A 445 36.41 10.18 2.10
CA ASP A 445 36.27 9.54 0.78
C ASP A 445 34.95 9.87 0.07
N ILE A 446 34.40 11.06 0.35
CA ILE A 446 33.16 11.57 -0.26
C ILE A 446 33.50 12.83 -1.05
N GLU A 447 33.30 12.78 -2.37
CA GLU A 447 33.54 13.91 -3.25
C GLU A 447 32.46 14.99 -3.04
N ALA A 448 32.83 16.13 -2.45
CA ALA A 448 31.95 17.28 -2.30
C ALA A 448 32.32 18.41 -3.28
N LYS A 449 31.31 19.10 -3.81
CA LYS A 449 31.43 20.23 -4.74
C LYS A 449 30.73 21.44 -4.16
N TYR A 450 30.96 22.62 -4.75
CA TYR A 450 30.20 23.81 -4.39
C TYR A 450 29.55 24.48 -5.59
N ILE A 451 28.48 25.21 -5.32
CA ILE A 451 27.81 26.05 -6.30
C ILE A 451 27.44 27.40 -5.68
N TYR A 452 27.70 28.49 -6.39
CA TYR A 452 27.32 29.83 -5.95
C TYR A 452 25.96 30.18 -6.53
N ASP A 453 25.01 30.51 -5.66
CA ASP A 453 23.71 31.03 -6.05
C ASP A 453 23.78 32.56 -6.13
N PRO A 454 23.69 33.16 -7.34
CA PRO A 454 23.76 34.60 -7.50
C PRO A 454 22.52 35.33 -6.95
N THR A 455 21.38 34.64 -6.79
CA THR A 455 20.14 35.21 -6.27
C THR A 455 20.25 35.44 -4.77
N ASP A 456 20.63 34.40 -4.03
CA ASP A 456 20.68 34.47 -2.57
C ASP A 456 22.08 34.83 -2.02
N LYS A 457 23.11 34.91 -2.88
CA LYS A 457 24.52 35.19 -2.53
C LYS A 457 25.11 34.20 -1.53
N TRP A 458 24.78 32.91 -1.68
CA TRP A 458 25.34 31.82 -0.87
C TRP A 458 26.13 30.85 -1.74
N TYR A 459 27.20 30.31 -1.16
CA TYR A 459 27.86 29.12 -1.65
C TYR A 459 27.25 27.90 -0.97
N TYR A 460 26.66 27.02 -1.76
CA TYR A 460 26.12 25.74 -1.30
C TYR A 460 27.17 24.65 -1.53
N VAL A 461 27.52 23.90 -0.49
CA VAL A 461 28.39 22.72 -0.59
C VAL A 461 27.51 21.50 -0.71
N TYR A 462 27.58 20.81 -1.84
CA TYR A 462 26.72 19.67 -2.17
C TYR A 462 27.55 18.43 -2.50
N ILE A 463 26.98 17.27 -2.18
CA ILE A 463 27.59 15.96 -2.45
C ILE A 463 27.13 15.47 -3.83
N ASP A 464 25.84 15.65 -4.13
CA ASP A 464 25.25 15.17 -5.38
C ASP A 464 24.05 16.05 -5.81
N ARG A 465 23.56 15.88 -7.04
CA ARG A 465 22.41 16.63 -7.58
C ARG A 465 21.51 15.77 -8.46
N TYR A 466 20.22 15.98 -8.34
CA TYR A 466 19.18 15.17 -8.99
C TYR A 466 18.14 16.04 -9.68
N ALA A 467 17.53 15.54 -10.76
CA ALA A 467 16.42 16.23 -11.43
C ALA A 467 15.10 16.12 -10.65
N LYS A 468 14.97 15.11 -9.78
CA LYS A 468 13.80 14.87 -8.95
C LYS A 468 14.15 14.99 -7.47
N GLU A 469 13.23 15.59 -6.73
CA GLU A 469 13.33 15.74 -5.27
C GLU A 469 13.43 14.38 -4.59
N SER A 470 12.65 13.38 -5.03
CA SER A 470 12.66 12.02 -4.47
C SER A 470 14.03 11.36 -4.50
N ASP A 471 14.76 11.50 -5.60
CA ASP A 471 16.05 10.83 -5.78
C ASP A 471 17.13 11.51 -4.92
N ALA A 472 17.00 12.83 -4.72
CA ALA A 472 17.82 13.58 -3.76
C ALA A 472 17.49 13.21 -2.30
N GLU A 473 16.22 13.00 -1.98
CA GLU A 473 15.77 12.57 -0.64
C GLU A 473 16.27 11.17 -0.30
N ASP A 474 16.23 10.23 -1.24
CA ASP A 474 16.79 8.89 -1.08
C ASP A 474 18.30 8.96 -0.78
N LYS A 475 19.02 9.83 -1.49
CA LYS A 475 20.46 10.03 -1.24
C LYS A 475 20.73 10.67 0.11
N VAL A 476 19.89 11.61 0.56
CA VAL A 476 19.97 12.19 1.90
C VAL A 476 19.74 11.12 2.97
N TYR A 477 18.85 10.16 2.73
CA TYR A 477 18.63 9.03 3.64
C TYR A 477 19.88 8.17 3.81
N ASP A 478 20.63 7.90 2.73
CA ASP A 478 21.91 7.16 2.79
C ASP A 478 22.95 7.82 3.71
N PHE A 479 22.97 9.15 3.78
CA PHE A 479 23.90 9.91 4.64
C PHE A 479 23.39 10.10 6.07
N ASN A 480 22.07 10.13 6.26
CA ASN A 480 21.45 10.42 7.56
C ASN A 480 21.03 9.16 8.31
N ASP A 481 21.06 7.98 7.66
CA ASP A 481 20.84 6.72 8.35
C ASP A 481 21.96 6.48 9.38
N LYS A 482 21.56 6.23 10.62
CA LYS A 482 22.40 6.28 11.83
C LYS A 482 23.38 5.12 11.94
N THR A 483 23.62 4.39 10.85
CA THR A 483 24.43 3.18 10.79
C THR A 483 25.78 3.39 10.12
N ARG A 484 26.10 4.58 9.59
CA ARG A 484 27.36 4.78 8.84
C ARG A 484 28.20 6.03 9.09
N LEU A 485 27.88 6.88 10.06
CA LEU A 485 28.75 8.02 10.39
C LEU A 485 29.05 8.08 11.89
N PHE A 486 30.27 7.61 12.22
CA PHE A 486 31.06 7.81 13.45
C PHE A 486 30.81 6.85 14.64
N GLU A 487 31.50 5.70 14.64
CA GLU A 487 32.19 5.25 15.86
C GLU A 487 33.59 5.87 15.87
N ASN A 488 33.74 7.00 16.54
CA ASN A 488 34.97 7.33 17.24
C ASN A 488 34.64 8.30 18.37
N ASN A 489 34.85 7.84 19.59
CA ASN A 489 34.37 8.46 20.83
C ASN A 489 35.47 9.33 21.46
N ASP A 490 36.25 10.04 20.64
CA ASP A 490 37.40 10.82 21.11
C ASP A 490 37.05 12.32 21.22
N LYS A 491 37.09 12.84 22.45
CA LYS A 491 36.54 14.16 22.81
C LYS A 491 37.45 15.34 22.40
N ASN A 492 38.67 15.07 21.93
CA ASN A 492 39.67 16.09 21.61
C ASN A 492 40.00 16.21 20.11
N ASP A 493 39.30 15.52 19.23
CA ASP A 493 39.56 15.62 17.80
C ASP A 493 38.86 16.82 17.16
N GLN A 494 39.64 17.82 16.72
CA GLN A 494 39.16 18.98 15.97
C GLN A 494 38.69 18.62 14.54
N SER A 495 38.91 17.38 14.08
CA SER A 495 38.45 16.87 12.78
C SER A 495 37.01 16.33 12.81
N SER A 496 36.40 16.18 13.99
CA SER A 496 35.02 15.72 14.13
C SER A 496 33.99 16.80 13.74
N ILE A 497 33.06 16.47 12.84
CA ILE A 497 31.91 17.34 12.51
C ILE A 497 31.00 17.34 13.74
N LYS A 498 31.07 18.40 14.56
CA LYS A 498 30.21 18.54 15.75
C LYS A 498 28.75 18.75 15.34
N MET A 499 27.96 17.68 15.37
CA MET A 499 26.51 17.80 15.27
C MET A 499 25.95 18.47 16.53
N LYS A 500 25.33 19.65 16.37
CA LYS A 500 24.50 20.23 17.43
C LYS A 500 23.32 19.28 17.68
N LYS A 501 23.27 18.65 18.86
CA LYS A 501 22.10 17.89 19.34
C LYS A 501 20.90 18.84 19.45
N GLY A 502 20.15 18.97 18.36
CA GLY A 502 18.92 19.77 18.29
C GLY A 502 18.80 20.53 16.98
N GLY A 503 18.30 19.87 15.94
CA GLY A 503 17.66 20.52 14.79
C GLY A 503 18.54 20.75 13.56
N LYS A 504 18.76 19.67 12.78
CA LYS A 504 18.76 19.58 11.30
C LYS A 504 19.50 18.30 10.87
N ASP A 505 19.05 17.73 9.77
CA ASP A 505 19.73 16.65 9.05
C ASP A 505 21.14 17.10 8.62
N PRO A 506 22.20 16.26 8.74
CA PRO A 506 23.57 16.66 8.41
C PRO A 506 23.78 16.93 6.91
N VAL A 507 22.90 16.39 6.08
CA VAL A 507 22.77 16.71 4.66
C VAL A 507 21.27 16.87 4.34
N TYR A 508 20.90 17.81 3.49
CA TYR A 508 19.51 18.16 3.16
C TYR A 508 19.33 18.54 1.69
N VAL A 509 18.11 18.41 1.16
CA VAL A 509 17.81 18.76 -0.22
C VAL A 509 17.58 20.26 -0.38
N VAL A 510 18.19 20.87 -1.40
CA VAL A 510 17.96 22.26 -1.82
C VAL A 510 17.64 22.31 -3.31
N LYS A 511 16.50 22.90 -3.65
CA LYS A 511 16.13 23.20 -5.03
C LYS A 511 16.88 24.46 -5.49
N LEU A 512 17.79 24.32 -6.46
CA LEU A 512 18.52 25.44 -7.06
C LEU A 512 18.28 25.47 -8.57
N THR A 513 18.08 26.66 -9.10
CA THR A 513 17.88 26.90 -10.55
C THR A 513 19.09 27.66 -11.06
N ILE A 514 20.12 26.93 -11.51
CA ILE A 514 21.41 27.50 -11.89
C ILE A 514 21.81 26.92 -13.25
N GLY A 515 21.80 27.74 -14.30
CA GLY A 515 22.22 27.33 -15.64
C GLY A 515 21.76 28.30 -16.73
N GLU A 516 22.55 28.40 -17.80
CA GLU A 516 22.16 29.07 -19.03
C GLU A 516 21.23 28.18 -19.87
N LYS A 517 20.48 28.81 -20.78
CA LYS A 517 19.41 28.19 -21.56
C LYS A 517 19.99 27.17 -22.56
N GLY A 518 19.80 25.87 -22.36
CA GLY A 518 20.11 24.84 -23.37
C GLY A 518 20.72 23.52 -22.90
N ASP A 519 20.98 23.34 -21.61
CA ASP A 519 21.58 22.09 -21.13
C ASP A 519 20.62 20.90 -21.29
N SER A 520 21.12 19.85 -21.94
CA SER A 520 20.44 18.56 -22.09
C SER A 520 21.10 17.52 -21.19
N TYR A 521 20.30 16.64 -20.59
CA TYR A 521 20.83 15.55 -19.77
C TYR A 521 20.33 14.20 -20.27
N LYS A 522 21.15 13.16 -20.04
CA LYS A 522 20.89 11.78 -20.45
C LYS A 522 20.36 10.99 -19.25
N GLU A 523 19.18 10.38 -19.39
CA GLU A 523 18.61 9.45 -18.40
C GLU A 523 18.61 8.01 -18.95
N PRO A 524 18.87 6.97 -18.15
CA PRO A 524 18.75 5.58 -18.59
C PRO A 524 17.29 5.22 -18.94
N LYS A 525 17.10 4.44 -20.01
CA LYS A 525 15.77 3.93 -20.42
C LYS A 525 15.28 2.91 -19.39
N LYS A 526 14.20 3.25 -18.69
CA LYS A 526 13.56 2.35 -17.73
C LYS A 526 12.59 1.39 -18.45
N GLN A 527 12.68 0.10 -18.11
CA GLN A 527 11.74 -0.94 -18.54
C GLN A 527 10.69 -1.19 -17.44
N PRO A 528 9.42 -1.44 -17.79
CA PRO A 528 8.45 -1.92 -16.82
C PRO A 528 8.87 -3.32 -16.32
N PRO A 529 8.34 -3.80 -15.17
CA PRO A 529 8.61 -5.15 -14.70
C PRO A 529 8.17 -6.22 -15.71
N ALA A 530 8.92 -7.32 -15.80
CA ALA A 530 8.62 -8.44 -16.69
C ALA A 530 7.20 -8.99 -16.44
N ARG A 531 6.34 -8.94 -17.46
CA ARG A 531 4.99 -9.52 -17.42
C ARG A 531 4.80 -10.47 -18.61
N VAL A 532 4.29 -11.66 -18.34
CA VAL A 532 4.00 -12.69 -19.34
C VAL A 532 2.54 -12.58 -19.76
N ARG A 533 2.28 -12.24 -21.02
CA ARG A 533 0.94 -12.19 -21.62
C ARG A 533 0.65 -13.51 -22.31
N THR A 534 -0.49 -14.13 -22.06
CA THR A 534 -0.85 -15.40 -22.72
C THR A 534 -1.65 -15.14 -23.99
N MET A 535 -1.34 -15.85 -25.06
CA MET A 535 -2.06 -15.88 -26.33
C MET A 535 -2.44 -17.34 -26.64
N SER A 536 -3.69 -17.59 -27.00
CA SER A 536 -4.15 -18.91 -27.44
C SER A 536 -3.64 -19.21 -28.85
N ASN A 537 -3.02 -20.36 -29.06
CA ASN A 537 -2.60 -20.79 -30.39
C ASN A 537 -3.81 -21.22 -31.23
N SER A 538 -4.33 -20.30 -32.06
CA SER A 538 -5.48 -20.62 -32.90
C SER A 538 -5.12 -21.14 -34.29
N GLN A 539 -3.93 -20.83 -34.86
CA GLN A 539 -3.55 -21.29 -36.21
C GLN A 539 -2.03 -21.24 -36.45
N GLY A 540 -1.32 -22.35 -36.21
CA GLY A 540 0.00 -22.62 -36.80
C GLY A 540 1.21 -21.88 -36.24
N ILE A 541 1.10 -21.18 -35.09
CA ILE A 541 2.25 -20.58 -34.42
C ILE A 541 2.84 -21.62 -33.46
N GLU A 542 4.17 -21.75 -33.42
CA GLU A 542 4.80 -22.68 -32.47
C GLU A 542 4.55 -22.23 -31.02
N PRO A 543 4.18 -23.15 -30.11
CA PRO A 543 4.10 -22.83 -28.68
C PRO A 543 5.45 -22.37 -28.13
N GLY A 544 5.41 -21.60 -27.04
CA GLY A 544 6.61 -21.14 -26.33
C GLY A 544 6.50 -19.70 -25.82
N TYR A 545 7.59 -19.21 -25.22
CA TYR A 545 7.71 -17.84 -24.74
C TYR A 545 8.51 -16.99 -25.71
N TYR A 546 7.90 -15.90 -26.16
CA TYR A 546 8.43 -14.96 -27.14
C TYR A 546 8.73 -13.61 -26.48
N LEU A 547 9.95 -13.10 -26.65
CA LEU A 547 10.32 -11.74 -26.26
C LEU A 547 9.95 -10.79 -27.41
N GLN A 548 8.76 -10.23 -27.35
CA GLN A 548 8.19 -9.34 -28.35
C GLN A 548 8.66 -7.90 -28.18
N VAL A 549 8.96 -7.22 -29.29
CA VAL A 549 9.37 -5.80 -29.34
C VAL A 549 8.43 -4.91 -30.15
N TYR A 550 7.92 -5.39 -31.29
CA TYR A 550 7.04 -4.59 -32.16
C TYR A 550 5.78 -5.36 -32.58
N VAL A 551 4.72 -4.62 -32.89
CA VAL A 551 3.49 -5.10 -33.53
C VAL A 551 3.25 -4.24 -34.75
N ASN A 552 3.19 -4.85 -35.93
CA ASN A 552 3.06 -4.13 -37.19
C ASN A 552 1.84 -4.63 -37.96
N SER A 553 1.00 -3.70 -38.43
CA SER A 553 -0.15 -4.02 -39.28
C SER A 553 0.20 -4.12 -40.77
N LYS A 554 1.39 -3.67 -41.18
CA LYS A 554 1.87 -3.69 -42.57
C LYS A 554 3.15 -4.50 -42.69
N LYS A 555 3.21 -5.39 -43.69
CA LYS A 555 4.34 -6.28 -43.94
C LYS A 555 5.67 -5.55 -44.12
N PRO A 556 5.78 -4.49 -44.95
CA PRO A 556 7.04 -3.76 -45.09
C PRO A 556 7.60 -3.18 -43.78
N LEU A 557 6.75 -2.89 -42.78
CA LEU A 557 7.22 -2.44 -41.47
C LEU A 557 7.82 -3.58 -40.64
N ALA A 558 7.18 -4.75 -40.67
CA ALA A 558 7.68 -5.94 -39.97
C ALA A 558 9.01 -6.42 -40.58
N ASP A 559 9.07 -6.51 -41.93
CA ASP A 559 10.27 -6.90 -42.66
C ASP A 559 11.43 -5.95 -42.37
N ARG A 560 11.21 -4.63 -42.43
CA ARG A 560 12.24 -3.64 -42.08
C ARG A 560 12.70 -3.77 -40.63
N ASN A 561 11.79 -3.95 -39.68
CA ASN A 561 12.15 -4.06 -38.26
C ASN A 561 13.00 -5.31 -37.99
N VAL A 562 12.64 -6.46 -38.58
CA VAL A 562 13.43 -7.70 -38.48
C VAL A 562 14.81 -7.51 -39.10
N ASP A 563 14.88 -6.87 -40.26
CA ASP A 563 16.16 -6.57 -40.93
C ASP A 563 17.07 -5.68 -40.12
N GLU A 564 16.54 -4.60 -39.55
CA GLU A 564 17.31 -3.67 -38.74
C GLU A 564 17.84 -4.35 -37.47
N LEU A 565 17.06 -5.23 -36.85
CA LEU A 565 17.49 -6.01 -35.69
C LEU A 565 18.57 -7.04 -36.06
N ARG A 566 18.37 -7.80 -37.14
CA ARG A 566 19.37 -8.77 -37.62
C ARG A 566 20.67 -8.12 -38.06
N ASN A 567 20.60 -6.90 -38.61
CA ASN A 567 21.79 -6.12 -38.96
C ASN A 567 22.57 -5.63 -37.73
N ASP A 568 21.97 -5.69 -36.53
CA ASP A 568 22.61 -5.40 -35.25
C ASP A 568 22.94 -6.70 -34.48
N ASP A 569 23.08 -7.82 -35.19
CA ASP A 569 23.36 -9.16 -34.64
C ASP A 569 22.30 -9.65 -33.62
N ILE A 570 21.09 -9.10 -33.67
CA ILE A 570 19.95 -9.55 -32.86
C ILE A 570 19.12 -10.52 -33.69
N GLU A 571 19.06 -11.78 -33.25
CA GLU A 571 18.15 -12.77 -33.84
C GLU A 571 16.71 -12.26 -33.74
N ALA A 572 16.07 -12.03 -34.89
CA ALA A 572 14.70 -11.51 -34.94
C ALA A 572 13.84 -12.23 -35.97
N GLY A 573 12.55 -12.29 -35.70
CA GLY A 573 11.52 -12.79 -36.61
C GLY A 573 10.16 -12.20 -36.25
N TYR A 574 9.12 -12.57 -37.00
CA TYR A 574 7.75 -12.26 -36.61
C TYR A 574 6.83 -13.47 -36.79
N PHE A 575 5.75 -13.51 -36.01
CA PHE A 575 4.61 -14.37 -36.28
C PHE A 575 3.38 -13.52 -36.58
N ILE A 576 2.44 -14.05 -37.35
CA ILE A 576 1.19 -13.35 -37.68
C ILE A 576 0.14 -13.78 -36.67
N ASN A 577 -0.46 -12.84 -35.96
CA ASN A 577 -1.59 -13.12 -35.09
C ASN A 577 -2.81 -13.44 -35.96
N PRO A 578 -3.37 -14.66 -35.91
CA PRO A 578 -4.46 -15.06 -36.80
C PRO A 578 -5.76 -14.30 -36.55
N THR A 579 -5.95 -13.75 -35.34
CA THR A 579 -7.15 -12.99 -34.99
C THR A 579 -7.10 -11.56 -35.55
N THR A 580 -5.92 -10.93 -35.55
CA THR A 580 -5.77 -9.51 -35.92
C THR A 580 -5.08 -9.30 -37.27
N GLY A 581 -4.43 -10.32 -37.82
CA GLY A 581 -3.55 -10.22 -38.99
C GLY A 581 -2.26 -9.43 -38.74
N TYR A 582 -1.98 -9.01 -37.50
CA TYR A 582 -0.79 -8.20 -37.21
C TYR A 582 0.45 -9.07 -37.05
N MET A 583 1.59 -8.55 -37.49
CA MET A 583 2.90 -9.19 -37.37
C MET A 583 3.55 -8.78 -36.05
N HIS A 584 3.74 -9.76 -35.19
CA HIS A 584 4.36 -9.62 -33.87
C HIS A 584 5.86 -9.94 -33.99
N VAL A 585 6.69 -8.89 -34.03
CA VAL A 585 8.16 -9.02 -34.11
C VAL A 585 8.73 -9.39 -32.74
N TYR A 586 9.54 -10.44 -32.69
CA TYR A 586 10.19 -10.94 -31.50
C TYR A 586 11.70 -11.12 -31.71
N ILE A 587 12.46 -11.03 -30.62
CA ILE A 587 13.94 -11.04 -30.58
C ILE A 587 14.52 -12.21 -29.77
N ALA A 588 13.67 -13.04 -29.16
CA ALA A 588 14.06 -14.29 -28.52
C ALA A 588 12.84 -15.21 -28.41
N LYS A 589 13.07 -16.53 -28.48
CA LYS A 589 12.08 -17.57 -28.19
C LYS A 589 12.72 -18.65 -27.31
N THR A 590 12.05 -19.06 -26.24
CA THR A 590 12.43 -20.24 -25.43
C THR A 590 11.18 -20.95 -24.93
N ASP A 591 11.30 -22.23 -24.63
CA ASP A 591 10.24 -23.02 -24.00
C ASP A 591 10.27 -22.86 -22.46
N ASN A 592 11.31 -22.23 -21.91
CA ASN A 592 11.49 -22.02 -20.47
C ASN A 592 11.11 -20.59 -20.04
N ARG A 593 10.13 -20.50 -19.13
CA ARG A 593 9.65 -19.24 -18.56
C ARG A 593 10.73 -18.47 -17.79
N GLU A 594 11.62 -19.15 -17.09
CA GLU A 594 12.67 -18.50 -16.29
C GLU A 594 13.71 -17.86 -17.18
N GLU A 595 14.07 -18.54 -18.27
CA GLU A 595 15.03 -18.05 -19.25
C GLU A 595 14.52 -16.81 -19.99
N ILE A 596 13.25 -16.78 -20.43
CA ILE A 596 12.73 -15.59 -21.11
C ILE A 596 12.66 -14.38 -20.18
N ILE A 597 12.42 -14.60 -18.88
CA ILE A 597 12.42 -13.54 -17.85
C ILE A 597 13.85 -13.05 -17.59
N ARG A 598 14.85 -13.95 -17.59
CA ARG A 598 16.27 -13.57 -17.53
C ARG A 598 16.62 -12.64 -18.69
N LEU A 599 16.33 -13.05 -19.94
CA LEU A 599 16.59 -12.26 -21.14
C LEU A 599 15.84 -10.92 -21.15
N TYR A 600 14.63 -10.87 -20.59
CA TYR A 600 13.90 -9.62 -20.40
C TYR A 600 14.66 -8.66 -19.47
N ASN A 601 15.07 -9.15 -18.31
CA ASN A 601 15.72 -8.34 -17.28
C ASN A 601 17.15 -7.93 -17.66
N SER A 602 17.87 -8.76 -18.43
CA SER A 602 19.22 -8.49 -18.91
C SER A 602 19.26 -7.59 -20.16
N ASN A 603 18.11 -7.11 -20.67
CA ASN A 603 18.03 -6.36 -21.92
C ASN A 603 18.58 -7.15 -23.13
N LEU A 604 18.24 -8.44 -23.21
CA LEU A 604 18.85 -9.39 -24.15
C LEU A 604 20.38 -9.35 -24.03
N ASP A 605 20.86 -9.52 -22.80
CA ASP A 605 22.27 -9.50 -22.42
C ASP A 605 22.99 -8.20 -22.88
N GLY A 606 22.28 -7.08 -22.80
CA GLY A 606 22.76 -5.76 -23.15
C GLY A 606 22.60 -5.38 -24.64
N ALA A 607 22.01 -6.23 -25.47
CA ALA A 607 21.82 -5.96 -26.90
C ALA A 607 20.59 -5.09 -27.21
N PHE A 608 19.59 -4.99 -26.32
CA PHE A 608 18.31 -4.32 -26.62
C PHE A 608 17.74 -3.48 -25.47
N TYR A 609 17.79 -2.14 -25.61
CA TYR A 609 17.36 -1.18 -24.57
C TYR A 609 15.97 -0.56 -24.77
N ASP A 610 15.28 -0.82 -25.89
CA ASP A 610 13.92 -0.31 -26.15
C ASP A 610 12.85 -1.18 -25.47
N ARG A 611 11.58 -0.76 -25.50
CA ARG A 611 10.48 -1.48 -24.85
C ARG A 611 10.29 -2.88 -25.40
N LYS A 612 10.12 -3.84 -24.49
CA LYS A 612 9.85 -5.25 -24.79
C LYS A 612 8.79 -5.84 -23.87
N THR A 613 8.21 -6.95 -24.30
CA THR A 613 7.09 -7.66 -23.63
C THR A 613 7.26 -9.17 -23.83
N ILE A 614 6.85 -9.98 -22.85
CA ILE A 614 6.88 -11.44 -22.97
C ILE A 614 5.49 -11.93 -23.38
N VAL A 615 5.40 -12.70 -24.45
CA VAL A 615 4.18 -13.36 -24.92
C VAL A 615 4.35 -14.86 -24.83
N HIS A 616 3.47 -15.53 -24.12
CA HIS A 616 3.40 -16.98 -24.01
C HIS A 616 2.30 -17.50 -24.94
N ILE A 617 2.71 -18.26 -25.95
CA ILE A 617 1.82 -18.93 -26.89
C ILE A 617 1.63 -20.36 -26.38
N LYS A 618 0.39 -20.70 -26.02
CA LYS A 618 0.02 -22.02 -25.48
C LYS A 618 -0.29 -23.02 -26.57
#